data_AF-A0A0B8PQW9-F1
#
_entry.id   AF-A0A0B8PQW9-F1
#
_cell.length_a   1.000
_cell.length_b   1.000
_cell.length_c   1.000
_cell.angle_alpha   90.00
_cell.angle_beta   90.00
_cell.angle_gamma   90.00
#
_symmetry.space_group_name_H-M   'P 1'
#
loop_
_entity.id
_entity.type
_entity.pdbx_description
1 polymer ?
#
loop_
_entity_poly.entity_id
_entity_poly.type
_entity_poly.pdbx_seq_one_letter_code
_entity_poly.pdbx_strand_id
1 'polypeptide(L)'
;MKLFVRDLTVIDSSYLCPQRGMVGESWILDVVMSGELNEMSMVLDFSRVKKQIKQIVDEYIDHRLIVPNQIQQSAPNQPSLATRP
;
A
#
# COMPACT_ATOMS: atom_id res chain seq x y z
N MET A 1 11.62 8.18 -21.78
CA MET A 1 10.38 8.97 -21.59
C MET A 1 9.78 8.63 -20.23
N LYS A 2 9.13 9.57 -19.53
CA LYS A 2 8.37 9.28 -18.30
C LYS A 2 6.88 9.31 -18.61
N LEU A 3 6.19 8.21 -18.38
CA LEU A 3 4.74 8.12 -18.43
C LEU A 3 4.19 8.24 -17.02
N PHE A 4 3.27 9.18 -16.82
CA PHE A 4 2.60 9.38 -15.55
C PHE A 4 1.12 9.03 -15.70
N VAL A 5 0.63 8.18 -14.81
CA VAL A 5 -0.75 7.74 -14.79
C VAL A 5 -1.33 8.13 -13.45
N ARG A 6 -2.31 9.03 -13.51
CA ARG A 6 -3.12 9.39 -12.34
C ARG A 6 -4.24 8.40 -12.16
N ASP A 7 -4.60 8.17 -10.91
CA ASP A 7 -5.82 7.48 -10.52
C ASP A 7 -5.95 6.09 -11.18
N LEU A 8 -4.88 5.28 -11.15
CA LEU A 8 -4.85 3.98 -11.82
C LEU A 8 -5.96 3.06 -11.30
N THR A 9 -6.09 3.00 -9.97
CA THR A 9 -7.10 2.23 -9.25
C THR A 9 -7.25 2.77 -7.83
N VAL A 10 -8.37 2.44 -7.20
CA VAL A 10 -8.64 2.71 -5.78
C VAL A 10 -8.37 1.42 -5.02
N ILE A 11 -7.67 1.54 -3.90
CA ILE A 11 -7.32 0.45 -3.01
C ILE A 11 -8.15 0.62 -1.75
N ASP A 12 -8.97 -0.37 -1.43
CA ASP A 12 -9.73 -0.39 -0.19
C ASP A 12 -9.09 -1.40 0.76
N SER A 13 -8.40 -0.91 1.79
CA SER A 13 -7.64 -1.76 2.70
C SER A 13 -7.72 -1.28 4.14
N SER A 14 -7.51 -2.21 5.06
CA SER A 14 -7.38 -1.86 6.48
C SER A 14 -5.93 -2.01 6.91
N TYR A 15 -5.44 -1.13 7.78
CA TYR A 15 -4.13 -1.28 8.40
C TYR A 15 -4.23 -1.28 9.93
N LEU A 16 -3.29 -1.99 10.58
CA LEU A 16 -3.16 -1.95 12.04
C LEU A 16 -2.27 -0.76 12.45
N CYS A 17 -2.89 0.23 13.07
CA CYS A 17 -2.22 1.34 13.72
C CYS A 17 -1.97 1.01 15.20
N PRO A 18 -0.72 1.08 15.71
CA PRO A 18 -0.44 0.84 17.13
C PRO A 18 -1.21 1.76 18.09
N GLN A 19 -1.57 2.97 17.63
CA GLN A 19 -2.24 3.98 18.46
C GLN A 19 -3.75 3.92 18.36
N ARG A 20 -4.29 3.55 17.20
CA ARG A 20 -5.74 3.63 16.89
C ARG A 20 -6.42 2.28 16.71
N GLY A 21 -5.66 1.18 16.64
CA GLY A 21 -6.18 -0.14 16.30
C GLY A 21 -6.35 -0.31 14.78
N MET A 22 -7.38 -1.05 14.37
CA MET A 22 -7.68 -1.31 12.96
C MET A 22 -8.31 -0.07 12.32
N VAL A 23 -7.70 0.45 11.25
CA VAL A 23 -8.17 1.61 10.50
C VAL A 23 -8.40 1.20 9.05
N GLY A 24 -9.61 1.41 8.53
CA GLY A 24 -9.93 1.24 7.11
C GLY A 24 -9.72 2.55 6.36
N GLU A 25 -8.93 2.52 5.29
CA GLU A 25 -8.70 3.68 4.42
C GLU A 25 -8.77 3.27 2.94
N SER A 26 -9.28 4.19 2.12
CA SER A 26 -9.28 4.09 0.67
C SER A 26 -8.15 4.96 0.12
N TRP A 27 -7.25 4.36 -0.67
CA TRP A 27 -6.13 5.07 -1.29
C TRP A 27 -6.23 5.07 -2.80
N ILE A 28 -5.79 6.16 -3.42
CA ILE A 28 -5.69 6.26 -4.87
C ILE A 28 -4.26 5.92 -5.27
N LEU A 29 -4.11 4.95 -6.19
CA LEU A 29 -2.80 4.55 -6.67
C LEU A 29 -2.42 5.34 -7.93
N ASP A 30 -1.43 6.21 -7.78
CA ASP A 30 -0.74 6.86 -8.90
C ASP A 30 0.50 6.05 -9.31
N VAL A 31 0.75 5.97 -10.61
CA VAL A 31 1.89 5.20 -11.13
C VAL A 31 2.74 6.06 -12.05
N VAL A 32 4.05 6.06 -11.76
CA VAL A 32 5.07 6.69 -12.60
C VAL A 32 5.93 5.61 -13.22
N MET A 33 5.99 5.57 -14.55
CA MET A 33 6.84 4.62 -15.28
C MET A 33 7.86 5.37 -16.12
N SER A 34 9.10 4.90 -16.08
CA SER A 34 10.18 5.40 -16.93
C SER A 34 10.69 4.27 -17.80
N GLY A 35 10.81 4.51 -19.11
CA GLY A 35 11.32 3.52 -20.05
C GLY A 35 11.85 4.16 -21.32
N GLU A 36 12.62 3.36 -22.07
CA GLU A 36 13.08 3.69 -23.41
C GLU A 36 12.07 3.22 -24.46
N LEU A 37 12.04 3.90 -25.60
CA LEU A 37 11.20 3.50 -26.74
C LEU A 37 11.78 2.19 -27.30
N ASN A 38 10.92 1.20 -27.52
CA ASN A 38 11.32 0.03 -28.30
C ASN A 38 11.39 0.37 -29.79
N GLU A 39 11.94 -0.55 -30.61
CA GLU A 39 12.14 -0.37 -32.05
C GLU A 39 10.87 -0.01 -32.84
N MET A 40 9.69 -0.26 -32.27
CA MET A 40 8.39 0.08 -32.86
C MET A 40 7.85 1.46 -32.47
N SER A 41 8.65 2.30 -31.80
CA SER A 41 8.24 3.65 -31.35
C SER A 41 6.99 3.63 -30.46
N MET A 42 6.68 2.50 -29.82
CA MET A 42 5.61 2.40 -28.82
C MET A 42 6.24 2.32 -27.43
N VAL A 43 5.89 3.28 -26.58
CA VAL A 43 6.09 3.16 -25.13
C VAL A 43 5.33 1.92 -24.69
N LEU A 44 6.07 0.89 -24.23
CA LEU A 44 5.65 -0.18 -23.32
C LEU A 44 4.13 -0.43 -23.28
N ASP A 45 3.61 -1.54 -23.84
CA ASP A 45 2.16 -1.81 -23.95
C ASP A 45 1.42 -1.49 -22.65
N PHE A 46 0.88 -0.26 -22.61
CA PHE A 46 0.37 0.34 -21.40
C PHE A 46 -0.82 -0.45 -20.85
N SER A 47 -1.56 -1.08 -21.77
CA SER A 47 -2.69 -1.94 -21.46
C SER A 47 -2.26 -3.19 -20.69
N ARG A 48 -1.10 -3.79 -21.03
CA ARG A 48 -0.55 -4.94 -20.29
C ARG A 48 -0.04 -4.54 -18.92
N VAL A 49 0.67 -3.42 -18.83
CA VAL A 49 1.25 -2.97 -17.55
C VAL A 49 0.17 -2.55 -16.56
N LYS A 50 -0.85 -1.82 -17.03
CA LYS A 50 -2.04 -1.50 -16.22
C LYS A 50 -2.71 -2.76 -15.66
N LYS A 51 -2.85 -3.82 -16.47
CA LYS A 51 -3.43 -5.10 -16.01
C LYS A 51 -2.55 -5.77 -14.95
N GLN A 52 -1.24 -5.82 -15.15
CA GLN A 52 -0.33 -6.43 -14.20
C GLN A 52 -0.32 -5.69 -12.85
N ILE A 53 -0.26 -4.36 -12.87
CA ILE A 53 -0.29 -3.57 -11.64
C ILE A 53 -1.62 -3.79 -10.91
N LYS A 54 -2.75 -3.76 -11.63
CA LYS A 54 -4.05 -4.04 -11.01
C LYS A 54 -4.08 -5.44 -10.40
N GLN A 55 -3.58 -6.46 -11.09
CA GLN A 55 -3.53 -7.83 -10.57
C GLN A 55 -2.70 -7.93 -9.29
N ILE A 56 -1.53 -7.29 -9.23
CA ILE A 56 -0.69 -7.27 -8.02
C ILE A 56 -1.42 -6.56 -6.87
N VAL A 57 -2.08 -5.45 -7.15
CA VAL A 57 -2.84 -4.70 -6.12
C VAL A 57 -4.00 -5.53 -5.59
N ASP A 58 -4.81 -6.10 -6.49
CA ASP A 58 -5.93 -6.98 -6.16
C ASP A 58 -5.46 -8.22 -5.36
N GLU A 59 -4.29 -8.77 -5.73
CA GLU A 59 -3.76 -9.98 -5.11
C GLU A 59 -3.14 -9.71 -3.74
N TYR A 60 -2.39 -8.62 -3.55
CA TYR A 60 -1.55 -8.45 -2.34
C TYR A 60 -2.08 -7.43 -1.34
N ILE A 61 -2.88 -6.47 -1.79
CA ILE A 61 -3.23 -5.30 -0.97
C ILE A 61 -4.75 -5.16 -0.82
N ASP A 62 -5.51 -5.23 -1.91
CA ASP A 62 -6.94 -4.95 -1.88
C ASP A 62 -7.71 -5.92 -0.97
N HIS A 63 -8.66 -5.39 -0.20
CA HIS A 63 -9.44 -6.12 0.81
C HIS A 63 -8.60 -6.90 1.84
N ARG A 64 -7.34 -6.52 2.07
CA ARG A 64 -6.47 -7.15 3.07
C ARG A 64 -6.18 -6.25 4.26
N LEU A 65 -5.75 -6.91 5.35
CA LEU A 65 -5.25 -6.25 6.56
C LEU A 65 -3.73 -6.09 6.46
N ILE A 66 -3.30 -4.84 6.30
CA ILE A 66 -1.89 -4.45 6.27
C ILE A 66 -1.39 -4.37 7.71
N VAL A 67 -0.49 -5.28 8.05
CA VAL A 67 0.14 -5.34 9.37
C VAL A 67 1.56 -4.79 9.29
N PRO A 68 1.99 -3.90 10.21
CA PRO A 68 3.37 -3.43 10.23
C PRO A 68 4.34 -4.61 10.43
N ASN A 69 5.26 -4.83 9.48
CA ASN A 69 6.26 -5.91 9.57
C ASN A 69 7.27 -5.69 10.71
N GLN A 70 7.36 -4.46 11.23
CA GLN A 70 8.14 -4.11 12.41
C GLN A 70 7.22 -3.51 13.46
N ILE A 71 6.66 -4.37 14.31
CA ILE A 71 6.19 -3.92 15.61
C ILE A 71 7.45 -3.60 16.43
N GLN A 72 7.92 -2.35 16.38
CA GLN A 72 8.68 -1.84 17.50
C GLN A 72 7.74 -1.96 18.69
N GLN A 73 8.05 -2.89 19.58
CA GLN A 73 7.31 -3.09 20.82
C GLN A 73 7.41 -1.79 21.63
N SER A 74 6.49 -0.85 21.42
CA SER A 74 6.19 0.13 22.44
C SER A 74 5.51 -0.68 23.55
N ALA A 75 6.31 -1.04 24.55
CA ALA A 75 5.89 -1.84 25.69
C ALA A 75 4.52 -1.38 26.19
N PRO A 76 3.59 -2.30 26.53
CA PRO A 76 2.41 -1.89 27.28
C PRO A 76 2.92 -1.30 28.59
N ASN A 77 2.63 -0.01 28.81
CA ASN A 77 2.82 0.64 30.10
C ASN A 77 2.22 -0.29 31.16
N GLN A 78 3.08 -0.94 31.95
CA GLN A 78 2.64 -1.69 33.12
C GLN A 78 1.88 -0.70 33.99
N PRO A 79 0.59 -0.95 34.34
CA PRO A 79 -0.02 -0.20 35.40
C PRO A 79 0.79 -0.49 36.66
N SER A 80 1.47 0.52 37.17
CA SER A 80 2.21 0.46 38.44
C SER A 80 1.28 -0.15 39.47
N LEU A 81 1.60 -1.37 39.91
CA LEU A 81 0.94 -2.04 41.00
C LEU A 81 1.11 -1.11 42.22
N ALA A 82 0.05 -0.37 42.54
CA ALA A 82 0.00 0.50 43.68
C ALA A 82 0.07 -0.38 44.93
N THR A 83 1.29 -0.59 45.44
CA THR A 83 1.51 -1.03 46.81
C THR A 83 1.02 0.07 47.74
N ARG A 84 -0.13 -0.15 48.36
CA ARG A 84 -0.59 0.55 49.57
C ARG A 84 -1.51 -0.38 50.35
N PRO A 85 -1.57 -0.24 51.68
CA PRO A 85 -0.50 -0.14 52.67
C PRO A 85 -0.23 -1.48 53.38
#